data_AF-U9TM35-F1
#
_entry.id   AF-U9TM35-F1
#
_cell.length_a   1.000
_cell.length_b   1.000
_cell.length_c   1.000
_cell.angle_alpha   90.00
_cell.angle_beta   90.00
_cell.angle_gamma   90.00
#
_symmetry.space_group_name_H-M   'P 1'
#
loop_
_entity.id
_entity.type
_entity.pdbx_description
1 polymer ?
#
loop_
_entity_poly.entity_id
_entity_poly.type
_entity_poly.pdbx_seq_one_letter_code
_entity_poly.pdbx_strand_id
1 'polypeptide(L)'
;MEEEWFFQQQGNKVTPKELKDCPDCGKPRISFGWCLECESNAMKENFLYWTSGNKEIDELIRYTQLTATQTCDYLEWISFEKFEMVKYI
;
A
#
# COMPACT_ATOMS: atom_id res chain seq x y z
N MET A 1 -37.23 4.38 27.13
CA MET A 1 -36.45 4.82 28.30
C MET A 1 -36.16 3.56 29.09
N GLU A 2 -34.94 3.10 29.31
CA GLU A 2 -33.56 3.49 28.99
C GLU A 2 -32.81 2.14 29.04
N GLU A 3 -32.21 1.73 27.92
CA GLU A 3 -30.75 1.65 27.74
C GLU A 3 -30.08 0.55 28.56
N GLU A 4 -29.75 -0.57 27.91
CA GLU A 4 -28.50 -1.30 28.14
C GLU A 4 -28.21 -2.20 26.93
N TRP A 5 -27.22 -1.79 26.14
CA TRP A 5 -26.82 -2.31 24.83
C TRP A 5 -26.13 -3.68 24.89
N PHE A 6 -26.75 -4.68 25.51
CA PHE A 6 -26.27 -6.06 25.49
C PHE A 6 -26.74 -6.81 24.23
N PHE A 7 -26.11 -6.55 23.08
CA PHE A 7 -26.22 -7.48 21.97
C PHE A 7 -25.20 -8.62 22.13
N GLN A 8 -25.74 -9.76 22.56
CA GLN A 8 -25.10 -11.06 22.62
C GLN A 8 -24.57 -11.44 21.23
N GLN A 9 -23.25 -11.53 21.05
CA GLN A 9 -22.67 -12.18 19.88
C GLN A 9 -22.33 -13.63 20.21
N GLN A 10 -23.28 -14.52 19.93
CA GLN A 10 -22.99 -15.94 19.71
C GLN A 10 -22.60 -16.12 18.23
N GLY A 11 -21.40 -16.66 17.98
CA GLY A 11 -20.99 -17.10 16.65
C GLY A 11 -19.53 -16.79 16.34
N ASN A 12 -18.66 -17.78 16.58
CA ASN A 12 -17.24 -17.85 16.23
C ASN A 12 -16.46 -16.52 16.27
N LYS A 13 -15.68 -16.33 17.35
CA LYS A 13 -14.49 -15.48 17.27
C LYS A 13 -13.60 -16.04 16.15
N VAL A 14 -13.69 -15.47 14.96
CA VAL A 14 -12.60 -15.56 13.99
C VAL A 14 -11.48 -14.77 14.63
N THR A 15 -10.71 -15.43 15.50
CA THR A 15 -9.38 -14.95 15.85
C THR A 15 -8.67 -14.77 14.51
N PRO A 16 -8.17 -13.58 14.15
CA PRO A 16 -7.47 -13.38 12.90
C PRO A 16 -6.34 -14.41 12.88
N LYS A 17 -6.54 -15.49 12.13
CA LYS A 17 -5.55 -16.54 11.96
C LYS A 17 -4.48 -15.84 11.16
N GLU A 18 -3.44 -15.44 11.88
CA GLU A 18 -2.36 -14.55 11.49
C GLU A 18 -2.07 -14.71 9.99
N LEU A 19 -2.50 -13.76 9.16
CA LEU A 19 -2.24 -13.79 7.71
C LEU A 19 -0.75 -13.47 7.50
N LYS A 20 0.10 -14.39 7.93
CA LYS A 20 1.56 -14.33 7.85
C LYS A 20 2.02 -14.55 6.43
N ASP A 21 1.31 -15.35 5.65
CA ASP A 21 1.65 -15.62 4.26
C ASP A 21 0.85 -14.73 3.32
N CYS A 22 1.48 -14.37 2.20
CA CYS A 22 0.86 -13.64 1.11
C CYS A 22 -0.09 -14.57 0.34
N PRO A 23 -1.36 -14.19 0.10
CA PRO A 23 -2.31 -15.00 -0.65
C PRO A 23 -1.92 -15.15 -2.13
N ASP A 24 -1.15 -14.20 -2.69
CA ASP A 24 -0.81 -14.20 -4.11
C ASP A 24 0.40 -15.07 -4.44
N CYS A 25 1.40 -15.12 -3.54
CA CYS A 25 2.66 -15.83 -3.80
C CYS A 25 3.06 -16.86 -2.74
N GLY A 26 2.33 -16.95 -1.62
CA GLY A 26 2.62 -17.87 -0.51
C GLY A 26 3.85 -17.53 0.32
N LYS A 27 4.56 -16.44 0.04
CA LYS A 27 5.72 -15.99 0.82
C LYS A 27 5.29 -15.20 2.06
N PRO A 28 6.11 -15.15 3.11
CA PRO A 28 5.81 -14.36 4.30
C PRO A 28 5.62 -12.88 3.96
N ARG A 29 4.61 -12.28 4.60
CA ARG A 29 4.40 -10.84 4.67
C ARG A 29 5.28 -10.26 5.77
N ILE A 30 5.77 -9.06 5.53
CA ILE A 30 6.61 -8.33 6.52
C ILE A 30 5.77 -7.41 7.41
N SER A 31 4.58 -7.00 6.97
CA SER A 31 3.61 -6.27 7.78
C SER A 31 2.17 -6.61 7.36
N PHE A 32 1.18 -6.06 8.07
CA PHE A 32 -0.23 -6.35 7.80
C PHE A 32 -0.61 -5.88 6.38
N GLY A 33 -0.84 -6.85 5.50
CA GLY A 33 -1.19 -6.58 4.11
C GLY A 33 -0.01 -6.30 3.17
N TRP A 34 1.25 -6.41 3.63
CA TRP A 34 2.41 -6.10 2.79
C TRP A 34 3.27 -7.33 2.50
N CYS A 35 3.36 -7.70 1.22
CA CYS A 35 4.30 -8.72 0.75
C CYS A 35 5.43 -8.05 -0.04
N LEU A 36 6.63 -8.01 0.55
CA LEU A 36 7.78 -7.32 -0.05
C LEU A 36 7.99 -7.67 -1.53
N GLU A 37 7.84 -8.94 -1.89
CA GLU A 37 8.10 -9.41 -3.25
C GLU A 37 7.00 -9.03 -4.23
N CYS A 38 5.72 -9.22 -3.86
CA CYS A 38 4.60 -8.83 -4.69
C CYS A 38 4.60 -7.31 -4.92
N GLU A 39 4.76 -6.53 -3.86
CA GLU A 39 4.77 -5.07 -3.93
C GLU A 39 5.97 -4.55 -4.74
N SER A 40 7.18 -5.07 -4.48
CA SER A 40 8.37 -4.67 -5.24
C SER A 40 8.25 -4.99 -6.74
N ASN A 41 7.63 -6.12 -7.10
CA ASN A 41 7.42 -6.48 -8.49
C ASN A 41 6.39 -5.57 -9.15
N ALA A 42 5.24 -5.33 -8.50
CA ALA A 42 4.22 -4.41 -8.98
C ALA A 42 4.77 -2.98 -9.18
N MET A 43 5.62 -2.51 -8.26
CA MET A 43 6.29 -1.22 -8.38
C MET A 43 7.23 -1.18 -9.58
N LYS A 44 8.07 -2.21 -9.78
CA LYS A 44 9.00 -2.29 -10.92
C LYS A 44 8.28 -2.28 -12.26
N GLU A 45 7.15 -2.96 -12.37
CA GLU A 45 6.31 -2.94 -13.58
C GLU A 45 5.83 -1.52 -13.90
N ASN A 46 5.60 -0.70 -12.88
CA ASN A 46 5.19 0.69 -13.04
C ASN A 46 6.31 1.66 -13.43
N PHE A 47 7.59 1.30 -13.29
CA PHE A 47 8.71 2.22 -13.56
C PHE A 47 8.82 2.66 -15.02
N LEU A 48 8.21 1.92 -15.95
CA LEU A 48 8.19 2.25 -17.37
C LEU A 48 7.03 3.18 -17.76
N TYR A 49 6.01 3.31 -16.91
CA TYR A 49 4.79 4.06 -17.25
C TYR A 49 4.76 5.48 -16.70
N TRP A 50 5.73 5.87 -15.87
CA TRP A 50 5.84 7.24 -15.36
C TRP A 50 7.30 7.67 -15.25
N THR A 51 7.51 8.98 -15.41
CA THR A 51 8.76 9.69 -15.08
C THR A 51 8.38 11.11 -14.70
N SER A 52 9.11 11.69 -13.75
CA SER A 52 9.00 13.11 -13.43
C SER A 52 9.69 14.02 -14.45
N GLY A 53 10.46 13.45 -15.38
CA GLY A 53 11.41 14.18 -16.21
C GLY A 53 12.69 14.58 -15.47
N ASN A 54 12.79 14.32 -14.16
CA ASN A 54 13.99 14.52 -13.36
C ASN A 54 14.53 13.17 -12.87
N LYS A 55 15.71 12.80 -13.38
CA LYS A 55 16.34 11.51 -13.08
C LYS A 55 16.62 11.30 -11.59
N GLU A 56 17.04 12.33 -10.86
CA GLU A 56 17.35 12.22 -9.43
C GLU A 56 16.09 11.98 -8.60
N ILE A 57 14.99 12.66 -8.96
CA ILE A 57 13.68 12.44 -8.33
C ILE A 57 13.17 11.03 -8.64
N ASP A 58 13.27 10.59 -9.89
CA ASP A 58 12.84 9.25 -10.30
C ASP A 58 13.62 8.15 -9.56
N GLU A 59 14.95 8.32 -9.42
CA GLU A 59 15.81 7.39 -8.67
C GLU A 59 15.44 7.36 -7.18
N LEU A 60 15.18 8.51 -6.57
CA LEU A 60 14.73 8.59 -5.18
C LEU A 60 13.39 7.86 -4.98
N ILE A 61 12.40 8.14 -5.82
CA ILE A 61 11.07 7.52 -5.73
C ILE A 61 11.20 5.99 -5.87
N ARG A 62 11.90 5.51 -6.90
CA ARG A 62 12.14 4.07 -7.10
C ARG A 62 12.85 3.42 -5.91
N TYR A 63 13.83 4.11 -5.32
CA TYR A 63 14.52 3.62 -4.13
C TYR A 63 13.56 3.44 -2.95
N THR A 64 12.70 4.43 -2.67
CA THR A 64 11.72 4.33 -1.58
C THR A 64 10.71 3.20 -1.83
N GLN A 65 10.25 3.03 -3.06
CA GLN A 65 9.34 1.95 -3.48
C GLN A 65 9.98 0.58 -3.26
N LEU A 66 11.21 0.36 -3.72
CA LEU A 66 11.91 -0.93 -3.59
C LEU A 66 12.30 -1.30 -2.15
N THR A 67 12.36 -0.33 -1.25
CA THR A 67 12.77 -0.54 0.16
C THR A 67 11.61 -0.47 1.15
N ALA A 68 10.41 -0.18 0.69
CA ALA A 68 9.23 -0.03 1.54
C ALA A 68 8.83 -1.33 2.24
N THR A 69 8.46 -1.19 3.52
CA THR A 69 8.05 -2.32 4.36
C THR A 69 6.56 -2.33 4.70
N GLN A 70 5.85 -1.27 4.30
CA GLN A 70 4.43 -1.04 4.48
C GLN A 70 3.94 0.04 3.51
N THR A 71 2.62 0.20 3.43
CA THR A 71 1.93 1.06 2.46
C THR A 71 2.26 2.55 2.55
N CYS A 72 2.84 3.01 3.66
CA CYS A 72 3.18 4.42 3.88
C CYS A 72 4.69 4.72 3.81
N ASP A 73 5.52 3.74 3.43
CA ASP A 73 6.98 3.89 3.43
C ASP A 73 7.57 4.38 2.09
N TYR A 74 6.75 4.53 1.05
CA TYR A 74 7.23 4.91 -0.29
C TYR A 74 6.59 6.17 -0.82
N LEU A 75 7.31 6.84 -1.72
CA LEU A 75 6.83 7.97 -2.49
C LEU A 75 6.19 7.50 -3.79
N GLU A 76 5.25 8.28 -4.31
CA GLU A 76 4.64 8.06 -5.62
C GLU A 76 4.70 9.35 -6.44
N TRP A 77 5.01 9.20 -7.73
CA TRP A 77 4.93 10.31 -8.67
C TRP A 77 3.49 10.48 -9.17
N ILE A 78 2.89 11.62 -8.85
CA ILE A 78 1.59 12.02 -9.38
C ILE A 78 1.82 13.19 -10.33
N SER A 79 1.60 12.93 -11.61
CA SER A 79 1.79 13.95 -12.63
C SER A 79 0.77 15.08 -12.50
N PHE A 80 1.18 16.30 -12.84
CA PHE A 80 0.37 17.49 -12.59
C PHE A 80 -0.96 17.47 -13.35
N GLU A 81 -0.97 16.91 -14.57
CA GLU A 81 -2.18 16.77 -15.39
C GLU A 81 -3.26 15.85 -14.78
N LYS A 82 -2.93 15.06 -13.76
CA LYS A 82 -3.92 14.23 -13.05
C LYS A 82 -4.76 15.04 -12.06
N PHE A 83 -4.38 16.28 -11.75
CA PHE A 83 -5.13 17.11 -10.81
C PHE A 83 -6.16 17.98 -11.56
N GLU A 84 -7.44 17.79 -11.27
CA GLU A 84 -8.55 18.48 -11.96
C GLU A 84 -8.90 19.85 -11.35
N MET A 85 -8.51 20.10 -10.10
CA MET A 85 -8.89 21.31 -9.34
C MET A 85 -7.69 22.18 -8.97
N VAL A 86 -6.69 22.28 -9.86
CA VAL A 86 -5.54 23.16 -9.62
C VAL A 86 -5.74 24.49 -10.32
N LYS A 87 -5.71 25.57 -9.54
CA LYS A 87 -5.67 26.93 -10.07
C LYS A 87 -4.22 27.39 -10.13
N TYR A 88 -3.73 27.69 -11.33
CA TYR A 88 -2.49 28.45 -11.48
C TYR A 88 -2.72 29.87 -10.97
N ILE A 89 -1.83 30.34 -10.09
CA ILE A 89 -1.80 31.71 -9.57
C ILE A 89 -0.64 32.45 -10.24
#